data_AF-A0A0G1YTI3-F1
#
_entry.id   AF-A0A0G1YTI3-F1
#
_cell.length_a   1.000
_cell.length_b   1.000
_cell.length_c   1.000
_cell.angle_alpha   90.00
_cell.angle_beta   90.00
_cell.angle_gamma   90.00
#
_symmetry.space_group_name_H-M   'P 1'
#
loop_
_entity.id
_entity.type
_entity.pdbx_description
1 polymer ?
#
loop_
_entity_poly.entity_id
_entity_poly.type
_entity_poly.pdbx_seq_one_letter_code
_entity_poly.pdbx_strand_id
1 'polypeptide(L)'
;RLFAVKLFMEQALVRIVPTAEAKGTLQIAYTERRFSEAKRLLADQSSVLGLSYLKNQVDGTKDTILQAKNPAVKRELAQKYVVKLREVNSQLEEQKQIAVQTRPPTKSTPTPTPASPVTPPAPDVEQTIEEAQENIDDAIEELENQLDAPPENNE
;
A
#
# COMPACT_ATOMS: atom_id res chain seq x y z
N ARG A 1 4.59 14.89 13.03
CA ARG A 1 4.54 16.19 12.31
C ARG A 1 5.33 16.17 11.00
N LEU A 2 6.60 15.74 10.98
CA LEU A 2 7.40 15.64 9.74
C LEU A 2 6.77 14.75 8.65
N PHE A 3 6.13 13.64 9.04
CA PHE A 3 5.47 12.74 8.10
C PHE A 3 4.29 13.39 7.34
N ALA A 4 3.45 14.15 8.04
CA ALA A 4 2.34 14.88 7.42
C ALA A 4 2.84 15.96 6.45
N VAL A 5 3.96 16.63 6.78
CA VAL A 5 4.60 17.61 5.89
C VAL A 5 5.15 16.92 4.63
N LYS A 6 5.76 15.74 4.78
CA LYS A 6 6.24 14.93 3.64
C LYS A 6 5.09 14.53 2.72
N LEU A 7 4.01 13.99 3.29
CA LEU A 7 2.79 13.66 2.56
C LEU A 7 2.24 14.86 1.79
N PHE A 8 2.19 16.03 2.44
CA PHE A 8 1.75 17.26 1.80
C PHE A 8 2.64 17.66 0.62
N MET A 9 3.96 17.61 0.78
CA MET A 9 4.91 17.94 -0.30
C MET A 9 4.79 16.97 -1.48
N GLU A 10 4.64 15.68 -1.20
CA GLU A 10 4.45 14.65 -2.23
C GLU A 10 3.14 14.88 -3.01
N GLN A 11 2.06 15.21 -2.31
CA GLN A 11 0.80 15.59 -2.96
C GLN A 11 0.89 16.90 -3.74
N ALA A 12 1.64 17.89 -3.25
CA ALA A 12 1.90 19.13 -3.98
C ALA A 12 2.70 18.88 -5.27
N LEU A 13 3.73 18.04 -5.22
CA LEU A 13 4.51 17.63 -6.38
C LEU A 13 3.62 16.95 -7.43
N VAL A 14 2.78 15.99 -7.03
CA VAL A 14 1.83 15.31 -7.93
C VAL A 14 0.88 16.28 -8.63
N ARG A 15 0.50 17.39 -7.99
CA ARG A 15 -0.40 18.41 -8.58
C ARG A 15 0.28 19.32 -9.59
N ILE A 16 1.58 19.58 -9.45
CA ILE A 16 2.31 20.50 -10.36
C ILE A 16 2.94 19.77 -11.54
N VAL A 17 2.98 18.44 -11.53
CA VAL A 17 3.50 17.64 -12.64
C VAL A 17 2.56 17.77 -13.85
N PRO A 18 3.07 18.16 -15.03
CA PRO A 18 2.23 18.63 -16.13
C PRO A 18 1.57 17.51 -16.96
N THR A 19 2.11 16.29 -16.94
CA THR A 19 1.61 15.19 -17.77
C THR A 19 1.01 14.06 -16.93
N ALA A 20 -0.04 13.43 -17.44
CA ALA A 20 -0.67 12.28 -16.79
C ALA A 20 0.33 11.11 -16.62
N GLU A 21 1.22 10.91 -17.59
CA GLU A 21 2.28 9.91 -17.56
C GLU A 21 3.28 10.16 -16.42
N ALA A 22 3.79 11.40 -16.30
CA ALA A 22 4.73 11.75 -15.24
C ALA A 22 4.04 11.72 -13.87
N LYS A 23 2.77 12.14 -13.79
CA LYS A 23 1.96 12.06 -12.58
C LYS A 23 1.79 10.61 -12.12
N GLY A 24 1.44 9.71 -13.04
CA GLY A 24 1.29 8.28 -12.78
C GLY A 24 2.62 7.66 -12.35
N THR A 25 3.69 7.92 -13.08
CA THR A 25 5.05 7.43 -12.75
C THR A 25 5.49 7.88 -11.36
N LEU A 26 5.23 9.14 -10.99
CA LEU A 26 5.57 9.65 -9.66
C LEU A 26 4.77 8.95 -8.55
N GLN A 27 3.48 8.69 -8.77
CA GLN A 27 2.64 7.98 -7.82
C GLN A 27 3.02 6.49 -7.67
N ILE A 28 3.43 5.84 -8.77
CA ILE A 28 4.02 4.50 -8.73
C ILE A 28 5.27 4.49 -7.83
N ALA A 29 6.18 5.47 -8.01
CA ALA A 29 7.37 5.60 -7.16
C ALA A 29 7.03 5.88 -5.68
N TYR A 30 5.94 6.60 -5.40
CA TYR A 30 5.49 6.82 -4.03
C TYR A 30 4.93 5.57 -3.37
N THR A 31 4.39 4.61 -4.13
CA THR A 31 3.96 3.31 -3.58
C THR A 31 5.14 2.57 -2.94
N GLU A 32 6.27 2.48 -3.62
CA GLU A 32 7.48 1.84 -3.08
C GLU A 32 8.00 2.54 -1.82
N ARG A 33 7.95 3.87 -1.82
CA ARG A 33 8.33 4.67 -0.66
C ARG A 33 7.40 4.42 0.53
N ARG A 34 6.09 4.36 0.31
CA ARG A 34 5.10 4.05 1.36
C ARG A 34 5.29 2.66 1.91
N PHE A 35 5.59 1.70 1.04
CA PHE A 35 5.88 0.35 1.48
C PHE A 35 7.15 0.28 2.33
N SER A 36 8.22 0.99 1.93
CA SER A 36 9.44 1.08 2.74
C SER A 36 9.19 1.71 4.12
N GLU A 37 8.31 2.70 4.19
CA GLU A 37 7.86 3.30 5.46
C GLU A 37 7.04 2.32 6.30
N ALA A 38 6.18 1.51 5.67
CA ALA A 38 5.42 0.45 6.33
C ALA A 38 6.34 -0.61 6.93
N LYS A 39 7.32 -1.12 6.17
CA LYS A 39 8.33 -2.06 6.67
C LYS A 39 9.05 -1.51 7.90
N ARG A 40 9.48 -0.25 7.85
CA ARG A 40 10.16 0.40 8.97
C ARG A 40 9.26 0.52 10.20
N LEU A 41 8.00 0.93 10.04
CA LEU A 41 7.07 1.08 11.16
C LEU A 41 6.67 -0.26 11.78
N LEU A 42 6.56 -1.31 10.97
CA LEU A 42 6.36 -2.68 11.44
C LEU A 42 7.57 -3.16 12.25
N ALA A 43 8.79 -2.99 11.73
CA ALA A 43 10.02 -3.45 12.38
C ALA A 43 10.36 -2.65 13.66
N ASP A 44 10.28 -1.32 13.61
CA ASP A 44 10.76 -0.46 14.71
C ASP A 44 9.72 -0.26 15.81
N GLN A 45 8.43 -0.31 15.48
CA GLN A 45 7.35 0.16 16.35
C GLN A 45 6.16 -0.80 16.45
N SER A 46 6.21 -1.96 15.78
CA SER A 46 5.06 -2.87 15.63
C SER A 46 3.79 -2.14 15.20
N SER A 47 3.96 -1.08 14.39
CA SER A 47 2.89 -0.14 14.05
C SER A 47 2.37 -0.41 12.65
N VAL A 48 1.08 -0.67 12.56
CA VAL A 48 0.39 -0.93 11.28
C VAL A 48 -0.01 0.35 10.53
N LEU A 49 0.26 1.53 11.09
CA LEU A 49 -0.09 2.81 10.45
C LEU A 49 0.52 2.94 9.05
N GLY A 50 1.73 2.41 8.85
CA GLY A 50 2.38 2.42 7.54
C GLY A 50 1.61 1.62 6.48
N LEU A 51 0.96 0.52 6.87
CA LEU A 51 0.13 -0.29 5.97
C LEU A 51 -1.13 0.47 5.52
N SER A 52 -1.75 1.22 6.42
CA SER A 52 -2.88 2.10 6.06
C SER A 52 -2.47 3.18 5.05
N TYR A 53 -1.27 3.77 5.19
CA TYR A 53 -0.77 4.74 4.22
C TYR A 53 -0.40 4.10 2.87
N LEU A 54 0.11 2.87 2.89
CA LEU A 54 0.35 2.10 1.68
C LEU A 54 -0.96 1.84 0.93
N LYS A 55 -2.00 1.36 1.63
CA LYS A 55 -3.33 1.12 1.06
C LYS A 55 -3.89 2.35 0.34
N ASN A 56 -3.91 3.49 1.04
CA ASN A 56 -4.38 4.75 0.45
C ASN A 56 -3.55 5.19 -0.78
N GLN A 57 -2.25 4.91 -0.79
CA GLN A 57 -1.39 5.20 -1.95
C GLN A 57 -1.69 4.24 -3.11
N VAL A 58 -2.02 2.98 -2.83
CA VAL A 58 -2.44 1.99 -3.83
C VAL A 58 -3.71 2.45 -4.53
N ASP A 59 -4.74 2.77 -3.77
CA ASP A 59 -6.02 3.22 -4.30
C ASP A 59 -5.88 4.52 -5.10
N GLY A 60 -5.19 5.52 -4.56
CA GLY A 60 -5.01 6.80 -5.25
C GLY A 60 -4.20 6.71 -6.55
N THR A 61 -3.20 5.82 -6.58
CA THR A 61 -2.40 5.57 -7.78
C THR A 61 -3.23 4.84 -8.84
N LYS A 62 -3.97 3.80 -8.43
CA LYS A 62 -4.91 3.07 -9.29
C LYS A 62 -5.92 4.03 -9.92
N ASP A 63 -6.62 4.83 -9.12
CA ASP A 63 -7.61 5.80 -9.60
C ASP A 63 -7.00 6.79 -10.60
N THR A 64 -5.79 7.27 -10.34
CA THR A 64 -5.08 8.16 -11.28
C THR A 64 -4.82 7.49 -12.62
N ILE A 65 -4.41 6.21 -12.60
CA ILE A 65 -4.15 5.44 -13.83
C ILE A 65 -5.46 5.21 -14.59
N LEU A 66 -6.51 4.77 -13.91
CA LEU A 66 -7.82 4.51 -14.53
C LEU A 66 -8.44 5.76 -15.15
N GLN A 67 -8.24 6.92 -14.54
CA GLN A 67 -8.70 8.23 -15.04
C GLN A 67 -7.81 8.84 -16.14
N ALA A 68 -6.69 8.20 -16.51
CA ALA A 68 -5.83 8.69 -17.59
C ALA A 68 -6.59 8.68 -18.93
N LYS A 69 -6.69 9.85 -19.58
CA LYS A 69 -7.47 10.03 -20.81
C LYS A 69 -6.87 9.34 -22.04
N ASN A 70 -5.54 9.19 -22.07
CA ASN A 70 -4.86 8.57 -23.21
C ASN A 70 -4.77 7.04 -22.97
N PRO A 71 -5.39 6.20 -23.82
CA PRO A 71 -5.40 4.75 -23.64
C PRO A 71 -4.00 4.12 -23.64
N ALA A 72 -3.07 4.62 -24.45
CA ALA A 72 -1.70 4.11 -24.49
C ALA A 72 -0.96 4.39 -23.17
N VAL A 73 -1.08 5.63 -22.65
CA VAL A 73 -0.50 6.02 -21.35
C VAL A 73 -1.15 5.25 -20.21
N LYS A 74 -2.49 5.06 -20.26
CA LYS A 74 -3.22 4.25 -19.28
C LYS A 74 -2.67 2.83 -19.24
N ARG A 75 -2.55 2.17 -20.40
CA ARG A 75 -2.04 0.80 -20.54
C ARG A 75 -0.61 0.68 -20.04
N GLU A 76 0.26 1.62 -20.42
CA GLU A 76 1.66 1.64 -19.99
C GLU A 76 1.79 1.79 -18.46
N LEU A 77 1.06 2.74 -17.87
CA LEU A 77 1.07 2.96 -16.43
C LEU A 77 0.49 1.76 -15.67
N ALA A 78 -0.60 1.16 -16.17
CA ALA A 78 -1.20 -0.04 -15.58
C ALA A 78 -0.20 -1.20 -15.57
N GLN A 79 0.48 -1.48 -16.69
CA GLN A 79 1.54 -2.50 -16.75
C GLN A 79 2.67 -2.24 -15.75
N LYS A 80 3.21 -1.01 -15.73
CA LYS A 80 4.26 -0.63 -14.78
C LYS A 80 3.79 -0.82 -13.34
N TYR A 81 2.53 -0.48 -13.06
CA TYR A 81 2.03 -0.52 -11.71
C TYR A 81 1.72 -1.94 -11.23
N VAL A 82 1.13 -2.79 -12.07
CA VAL A 82 0.92 -4.22 -11.76
C VAL A 82 2.24 -4.90 -11.38
N VAL A 83 3.32 -4.65 -12.14
CA VAL A 83 4.65 -5.19 -11.80
C VAL A 83 5.12 -4.71 -10.41
N LYS A 84 4.96 -3.41 -10.11
CA LYS A 84 5.33 -2.86 -8.81
C LYS A 84 4.47 -3.41 -7.67
N LEU A 85 3.16 -3.55 -7.89
CA LEU A 85 2.22 -4.09 -6.91
C LEU A 85 2.53 -5.56 -6.57
N ARG A 86 2.86 -6.39 -7.57
CA ARG A 86 3.33 -7.76 -7.36
C ARG A 86 4.61 -7.82 -6.51
N GLU A 87 5.57 -6.93 -6.79
CA GLU A 87 6.79 -6.81 -5.99
C GLU A 87 6.48 -6.44 -4.53
N VAL A 88 5.62 -5.45 -4.31
CA VAL A 88 5.20 -5.04 -2.96
C VAL A 88 4.45 -6.17 -2.25
N ASN A 89 3.54 -6.87 -2.94
CA ASN A 89 2.76 -7.95 -2.36
C ASN A 89 3.66 -9.11 -1.91
N SER A 90 4.61 -9.52 -2.77
CA SER A 90 5.62 -10.53 -2.42
C SER A 90 6.44 -10.13 -1.20
N GLN A 91 6.86 -8.86 -1.10
CA GLN A 91 7.63 -8.40 0.06
C GLN A 91 6.77 -8.25 1.33
N LEU A 92 5.46 -8.02 1.22
CA LEU A 92 4.54 -8.03 2.37
C LEU A 92 4.39 -9.46 2.93
N GLU A 93 4.32 -10.46 2.07
CA GLU A 93 4.26 -11.86 2.48
C GLU A 93 5.51 -12.27 3.29
N GLU A 94 6.69 -11.83 2.86
CA GLU A 94 7.93 -12.02 3.65
C GLU A 94 7.83 -11.37 5.03
N GLN A 95 7.27 -10.15 5.13
CA GLN A 95 7.09 -9.45 6.41
C GLN A 95 6.09 -10.16 7.32
N LYS A 96 5.01 -10.71 6.75
CA LYS A 96 4.04 -11.51 7.50
C LYS A 96 4.71 -12.72 8.16
N GLN A 97 5.53 -13.46 7.41
CA GLN A 97 6.23 -14.63 7.93
C GLN A 97 7.24 -14.28 9.03
N ILE A 98 7.91 -13.13 8.92
CA ILE A 98 8.82 -12.61 9.97
C ILE A 98 8.02 -12.26 11.23
N ALA A 99 6.88 -11.58 11.08
CA ALA A 99 6.02 -11.20 12.20
C ALA A 99 5.47 -12.44 12.93
N VAL A 100 5.10 -13.50 12.21
CA VAL A 100 4.63 -14.77 12.80
C VAL A 100 5.76 -15.51 13.54
N GLN A 101 6.97 -15.60 12.97
CA GLN A 101 8.10 -16.30 13.59
C GLN A 101 8.67 -15.58 14.82
N THR A 102 8.51 -14.27 14.92
CA THR A 102 9.01 -13.46 16.04
C THR A 102 8.03 -13.31 17.19
N ARG A 103 6.80 -13.85 17.09
CA ARG A 103 5.86 -13.87 18.23
C ARG A 103 6.44 -14.74 19.36
N PRO A 104 6.67 -14.20 20.57
CA PRO A 104 7.02 -15.05 21.71
C PRO A 104 5.87 -16.04 21.97
N PRO A 105 6.16 -17.28 22.40
CA PRO A 105 5.11 -18.25 22.69
C PRO A 105 4.16 -17.63 23.71
N THR A 106 2.88 -17.54 23.36
CA THR A 106 1.81 -17.14 24.28
C THR A 106 1.79 -18.13 25.43
N LYS A 107 2.46 -17.79 26.54
CA LYS A 107 2.31 -18.49 27.81
C LYS A 107 0.91 -18.19 28.33
N SER A 108 -0.03 -19.08 28.00
CA SER A 108 -1.30 -19.18 28.69
C SER A 108 -1.05 -19.58 30.14
N THR A 109 -1.50 -18.78 31.12
CA THR A 109 -2.23 -19.18 32.36
C THR A 109 -2.12 -18.06 33.42
N PRO A 110 -3.20 -17.75 34.17
CA PRO A 110 -3.54 -16.38 34.60
C PRO A 110 -3.05 -16.05 36.02
N THR A 111 -2.93 -14.75 36.31
CA THR A 111 -2.90 -14.24 37.69
C THR A 111 -3.89 -13.08 37.78
N PRO A 112 -4.91 -13.14 38.65
CA PRO A 112 -5.82 -12.01 38.85
C PRO A 112 -5.10 -10.97 39.72
N THR A 113 -4.85 -9.78 39.18
CA THR A 113 -4.33 -8.62 39.93
C THR A 113 -4.94 -7.35 39.30
N PRO A 114 -5.36 -6.36 40.11
CA PRO A 114 -6.46 -5.46 39.76
C PRO A 114 -6.15 -4.49 38.62
N ALA A 115 -7.23 -4.13 37.92
CA ALA A 115 -7.29 -3.37 36.68
C ALA A 115 -6.42 -2.10 36.67
N SER A 116 -5.36 -2.14 35.87
CA SER A 116 -4.77 -0.94 35.27
C SER A 116 -5.55 -0.58 34.00
N PRO A 117 -5.44 0.66 33.47
CA PRO A 117 -6.26 1.15 32.37
C PRO A 117 -6.12 0.19 31.17
N VAL A 118 -7.26 -0.20 30.61
CA VAL A 118 -7.33 -1.07 29.42
C VAL A 118 -6.66 -0.34 28.26
N THR A 119 -5.39 -0.65 28.02
CA THR A 119 -4.73 -0.31 26.76
C THR A 119 -5.54 -0.98 25.64
N PRO A 120 -5.93 -0.26 24.58
CA PRO A 120 -6.63 -0.89 23.46
C PRO A 120 -5.81 -2.10 22.95
N PRO A 121 -6.48 -3.17 22.52
CA PRO A 121 -5.77 -4.32 21.95
C PRO A 121 -4.86 -3.83 20.82
N ALA A 122 -3.60 -4.24 20.85
CA ALA A 122 -2.69 -3.93 19.76
C ALA A 122 -3.31 -4.48 18.46
N PRO A 123 -3.30 -3.71 17.35
CA PRO A 123 -3.81 -4.20 16.08
C PRO A 123 -3.07 -5.48 15.69
N ASP A 124 -3.80 -6.50 15.21
CA ASP A 124 -3.17 -7.72 14.74
C ASP A 124 -2.41 -7.39 13.45
N VAL A 125 -1.07 -7.42 13.56
CA VAL A 125 -0.16 -7.12 12.47
C VAL A 125 -0.42 -8.04 11.29
N GLU A 126 -0.73 -9.31 11.54
CA GLU A 126 -0.99 -10.29 10.50
C GLU A 126 -2.27 -9.98 9.73
N GLN A 127 -3.36 -9.72 10.45
CA GLN A 127 -4.62 -9.30 9.84
C GLN A 127 -4.44 -8.01 9.02
N THR A 128 -3.70 -7.04 9.53
CA THR A 128 -3.52 -5.76 8.80
C THR A 128 -2.61 -5.92 7.58
N ILE A 129 -1.67 -6.87 7.59
CA ILE A 129 -0.90 -7.23 6.41
C ILE A 129 -1.82 -7.90 5.38
N GLU A 130 -2.66 -8.86 5.80
CA GLU A 130 -3.62 -9.52 4.91
C GLU A 130 -4.57 -8.52 4.23
N GLU A 131 -5.14 -7.58 4.98
CA GLU A 131 -5.98 -6.50 4.43
C GLU A 131 -5.22 -5.62 3.41
N ALA A 132 -3.92 -5.39 3.62
CA ALA A 132 -3.10 -4.63 2.68
C ALA A 132 -2.78 -5.44 1.41
N GLN A 133 -2.57 -6.76 1.54
CA GLN A 133 -2.36 -7.68 0.42
C GLN A 133 -3.63 -7.80 -0.42
N GLU A 134 -4.80 -7.97 0.21
CA GLU A 134 -6.11 -8.00 -0.46
C GLU A 134 -6.34 -6.72 -1.28
N ASN A 135 -6.07 -5.54 -0.70
CA ASN A 135 -6.17 -4.28 -1.43
C ASN A 135 -5.22 -4.18 -2.63
N ILE A 136 -4.04 -4.79 -2.54
CA ILE A 136 -3.08 -4.82 -3.64
C ILE A 136 -3.57 -5.77 -4.73
N ASP A 137 -4.09 -6.94 -4.36
CA ASP A 137 -4.61 -7.93 -5.30
C ASP A 137 -5.85 -7.40 -6.04
N ASP A 138 -6.79 -6.75 -5.36
CA ASP A 138 -7.93 -6.05 -5.98
C ASP A 138 -7.46 -4.99 -6.99
N ALA A 139 -6.43 -4.21 -6.63
CA ALA A 139 -5.87 -3.21 -7.51
C ALA A 139 -5.16 -3.82 -8.72
N ILE A 140 -4.48 -4.96 -8.56
CA ILE A 140 -3.89 -5.71 -9.68
C ILE A 140 -5.00 -6.19 -10.62
N GLU A 141 -6.05 -6.85 -10.09
CA GLU A 141 -7.15 -7.38 -10.90
C GLU A 141 -7.82 -6.28 -11.73
N GLU A 142 -8.14 -5.14 -11.11
CA GLU A 142 -8.78 -4.03 -11.82
C GLU A 142 -7.87 -3.42 -12.91
N LEU A 143 -6.57 -3.35 -12.67
CA LEU A 143 -5.60 -2.86 -13.66
C LEU A 143 -5.37 -3.87 -14.78
N GLU A 144 -5.35 -5.17 -14.50
CA GLU A 144 -5.22 -6.23 -15.50
C GLU A 144 -6.47 -6.31 -16.40
N ASN A 145 -7.66 -6.15 -15.83
CA ASN A 145 -8.90 -6.04 -16.61
C ASN A 145 -8.86 -4.89 -17.65
N GLN A 146 -8.16 -3.79 -17.35
CA GLN A 146 -7.93 -2.70 -18.31
C GLN A 146 -6.89 -3.05 -19.39
N LEU A 147 -5.95 -3.94 -19.10
CA LEU A 147 -4.96 -4.43 -20.05
C LEU A 147 -5.58 -5.45 -21.02
N ASP A 148 -6.57 -6.21 -20.58
CA ASP A 148 -7.24 -7.22 -21.40
C ASP A 148 -8.43 -6.66 -22.20
N ALA A 149 -8.92 -5.46 -21.84
CA ALA A 149 -9.93 -4.76 -22.62
C ALA A 149 -9.43 -4.46 -24.06
N PRO A 150 -10.24 -4.73 -25.11
CA PRO A 150 -9.88 -4.36 -26.47
C PRO A 150 -9.68 -2.84 -26.56
N PRO A 151 -8.74 -2.36 -27.40
CA PRO A 151 -8.52 -0.92 -27.55
C PRO A 151 -9.83 -0.25 -27.95
N GLU A 152 -10.27 0.74 -27.17
CA GLU A 152 -11.40 1.59 -27.54
C GLU A 152 -11.08 2.25 -28.89
N ASN A 153 -11.77 1.80 -29.93
CA ASN A 153 -11.77 2.49 -31.21
C ASN A 153 -12.45 3.82 -30.99
N ASN A 154 -11.67 4.89 -30.86
CA ASN A 154 -12.20 6.25 -30.96
C ASN A 154 -12.56 6.50 -32.43
N GLU A 155 -13.85 6.42 -32.77
CA GLU A 155 -14.41 7.11 -33.94
C GLU A 155 -14.37 8.64 -33.76
#